data_AF-A0A932VRS0-F1
#
_entry.id   AF-A0A932VRS0-F1
#
_cell.length_a   1.000
_cell.length_b   1.000
_cell.length_c   1.000
_cell.angle_alpha   90.00
_cell.angle_beta   90.00
_cell.angle_gamma   90.00
#
_symmetry.space_group_name_H-M   'P 1'
#
loop_
_entity.id
_entity.type
_entity.pdbx_description
1 polymer ?
#
loop_
_entity_poly.entity_id
_entity_poly.type
_entity_poly.pdbx_seq_one_letter_code
_entity_poly.pdbx_strand_id
1 'polypeptide(L)'
;MMKTSGFTLLEIVVVVGIVAVLGTLSLVSFSNSRKVRDLTTTGQNVLSVLQAARAKAAAGEEGSQWGVHVDASQVVLFRGALYSASTSTTAYTLPSTIEIVSIDLAGGHDAVFKRIDGSTKENGSFVVRVKGSSTQTFPVAVDPDGNSYLAGTAPAPVGARIVDARHRAFALGWSIKTATTLTLNFNDSSVIDSIPMAGYFNADKSAFDWSGTVAVSGLNQALRIHATSLSDATTTLSVDHDCRRNNQKLDIAIDGQDIATFVADCKSVSLGTSGGVMSEP
;
A
#
# COMPACT_ATOMS: atom_id res chain seq x y z
N MET A 1 -52.60 -47.88 31.18
CA MET A 1 -51.61 -47.40 32.16
C MET A 1 -50.32 -47.11 31.40
N MET A 2 -50.02 -45.84 31.13
CA MET A 2 -48.79 -45.46 30.41
C MET A 2 -47.62 -45.57 31.38
N LYS A 3 -46.64 -46.41 31.06
CA LYS A 3 -45.43 -46.61 31.86
C LYS A 3 -44.50 -45.44 31.57
N THR A 4 -44.28 -44.55 32.54
CA THR A 4 -43.26 -43.52 32.47
C THR A 4 -41.89 -44.18 32.64
N SER A 5 -41.14 -44.28 31.53
CA SER A 5 -39.75 -44.76 31.53
C SER A 5 -38.84 -43.66 32.05
N GLY A 6 -38.12 -43.92 33.15
CA GLY A 6 -37.07 -43.02 33.67
C GLY A 6 -35.73 -43.21 32.96
N PHE A 7 -34.84 -42.21 33.06
CA PHE A 7 -33.48 -42.29 32.52
C PHE A 7 -32.63 -43.33 33.26
N THR A 8 -31.81 -44.06 32.52
CA THR A 8 -30.84 -45.01 33.09
C THR A 8 -29.62 -44.28 33.66
N LEU A 9 -28.97 -44.85 34.69
CA LEU A 9 -27.71 -44.32 35.23
C LEU A 9 -26.66 -44.14 34.13
N LEU A 10 -26.60 -45.08 33.18
CA LEU A 10 -25.67 -45.05 32.06
C LEU A 10 -25.92 -43.85 31.14
N GLU A 11 -27.18 -43.54 30.81
CA GLU A 11 -27.52 -42.35 30.00
C GLU A 11 -27.11 -41.06 30.69
N ILE A 12 -27.29 -40.94 32.01
CA ILE A 12 -26.85 -39.75 32.76
C ILE A 12 -25.33 -39.59 32.67
N VAL A 13 -24.57 -40.67 32.84
CA VAL A 13 -23.10 -40.63 32.74
C VAL A 13 -22.65 -40.21 31.32
N VAL A 14 -23.29 -40.75 30.29
CA VAL A 14 -22.96 -40.39 28.89
C VAL A 14 -23.29 -38.92 28.60
N VAL A 15 -24.46 -38.44 29.01
CA VAL A 15 -24.87 -37.03 28.81
C VAL A 15 -23.94 -36.08 29.56
N VAL A 16 -23.59 -36.37 30.82
CA VAL A 16 -22.63 -35.56 31.58
C VAL A 16 -21.26 -35.55 30.91
N GLY A 17 -20.81 -36.69 30.38
CA GLY A 17 -19.57 -36.78 29.60
C GLY A 17 -19.58 -35.89 28.36
N ILE A 18 -20.67 -35.92 27.58
CA ILE A 18 -20.84 -35.07 26.40
C ILE A 18 -20.84 -33.59 26.80
N VAL A 19 -21.59 -33.21 27.84
CA VAL A 19 -21.65 -31.83 28.33
C VAL A 19 -20.28 -31.35 28.80
N ALA A 20 -19.50 -32.18 29.49
CA ALA A 20 -18.15 -31.85 29.92
C ALA A 20 -17.23 -31.58 28.71
N VAL A 21 -17.25 -32.45 27.70
CA VAL A 21 -16.47 -32.26 26.46
C VAL A 21 -16.87 -30.96 25.75
N LEU A 22 -18.17 -30.73 25.54
CA LEU A 22 -18.67 -29.50 24.92
C LEU A 22 -18.31 -28.25 25.73
N GLY A 23 -18.36 -28.34 27.06
CA GLY A 23 -17.96 -27.26 27.97
C GLY A 23 -16.50 -26.87 27.80
N THR A 24 -15.59 -27.84 27.72
CA THR A 24 -14.16 -27.57 27.52
C THR A 24 -13.87 -26.91 26.17
N LEU A 25 -14.48 -27.40 25.08
CA LEU A 25 -14.34 -26.81 23.75
C LEU A 25 -14.85 -25.36 23.70
N SER A 26 -15.99 -25.11 24.38
CA SER A 26 -16.59 -23.78 24.47
C SER A 26 -15.68 -22.80 25.21
N LEU A 27 -15.07 -23.22 26.32
CA LEU A 27 -14.14 -22.39 27.09
C LEU A 27 -12.90 -22.00 26.28
N VAL A 28 -12.32 -22.94 25.52
CA VAL A 28 -11.16 -22.68 24.66
C VAL A 28 -11.51 -21.70 23.54
N SER A 29 -12.64 -21.93 22.85
CA SER A 29 -13.10 -21.05 21.78
C SER A 29 -13.37 -19.62 22.28
N PHE A 30 -13.98 -19.51 23.46
CA PHE A 30 -14.27 -18.23 24.08
C PHE A 30 -13.00 -17.48 24.50
N SER A 31 -12.00 -18.18 25.07
CA SER A 31 -10.72 -17.59 25.43
C SER A 31 -9.99 -17.02 24.21
N ASN A 32 -9.95 -17.76 23.11
CA ASN A 32 -9.33 -17.29 21.86
C ASN A 32 -10.10 -16.10 21.28
N SER A 33 -11.43 -16.16 21.26
CA SER A 33 -12.28 -15.05 20.78
C SER A 33 -12.05 -13.76 21.59
N ARG A 34 -11.87 -13.87 22.91
CA ARG A 34 -11.52 -12.72 23.76
C ARG A 34 -10.16 -12.13 23.38
N LYS A 35 -9.13 -12.96 23.26
CA LYS A 35 -7.76 -12.50 22.90
C LYS A 35 -7.73 -11.77 21.54
N VAL A 36 -8.46 -12.26 20.55
CA VAL A 36 -8.55 -11.61 19.22
C VAL A 36 -9.29 -10.26 19.31
N ARG A 37 -10.35 -10.17 20.13
CA ARG A 37 -11.04 -8.90 20.39
C ARG A 37 -10.14 -7.90 21.10
N ASP A 38 -9.41 -8.35 22.12
CA ASP A 38 -8.44 -7.52 22.85
C ASP A 38 -7.35 -7.02 21.90
N LEU A 39 -6.81 -7.89 21.04
CA LEU A 39 -5.82 -7.54 20.01
C LEU A 39 -6.35 -6.44 19.08
N THR A 40 -7.54 -6.64 18.51
CA THR A 40 -8.14 -5.70 17.54
C THR A 40 -8.43 -4.36 18.19
N THR A 41 -9.01 -4.37 19.39
CA THR A 41 -9.34 -3.15 20.16
C THR A 41 -8.05 -2.41 20.53
N THR A 42 -7.03 -3.13 20.97
CA THR A 42 -5.73 -2.55 21.33
C THR A 42 -5.05 -1.95 20.10
N GLY A 43 -5.02 -2.66 18.97
CA GLY A 43 -4.46 -2.16 17.72
C GLY A 43 -5.15 -0.88 17.23
N GLN A 44 -6.49 -0.83 17.29
CA GLN A 44 -7.27 0.36 16.96
C GLN A 44 -7.00 1.53 17.91
N ASN A 45 -6.88 1.26 19.21
CA ASN A 45 -6.52 2.28 20.20
C ASN A 45 -5.13 2.86 19.92
N VAL A 46 -4.15 2.01 19.60
CA VAL A 46 -2.79 2.47 19.24
C VAL A 46 -2.82 3.35 17.98
N LEU A 47 -3.56 2.96 16.94
CA LEU A 47 -3.75 3.81 15.75
C LEU A 47 -4.38 5.16 16.11
N SER A 48 -5.40 5.15 16.96
CA SER A 48 -6.07 6.37 17.43
C SER A 48 -5.12 7.30 18.19
N VAL A 49 -4.25 6.77 19.04
CA VAL A 49 -3.23 7.55 19.76
C VAL A 49 -2.22 8.19 18.80
N LEU A 50 -1.75 7.45 17.79
CA LEU A 50 -0.87 7.99 16.73
C LEU A 50 -1.57 9.10 15.95
N GLN A 51 -2.83 8.91 15.55
CA GLN A 51 -3.62 9.91 14.84
C GLN A 51 -3.85 11.16 15.70
N ALA A 52 -4.12 10.99 17.00
CA ALA A 52 -4.27 12.10 17.93
C ALA A 52 -2.96 12.90 18.06
N ALA A 53 -1.81 12.23 18.22
CA ALA A 53 -0.51 12.89 18.27
C ALA A 53 -0.24 13.72 17.00
N ARG A 54 -0.48 13.13 15.83
CA ARG A 54 -0.35 13.82 14.54
C ARG A 54 -1.27 15.03 14.44
N ALA A 55 -2.53 14.89 14.83
CA ALA A 55 -3.52 15.98 14.79
C ALA A 55 -3.11 17.15 15.73
N LYS A 56 -2.64 16.84 16.94
CA LYS A 56 -2.12 17.82 17.89
C LYS A 56 -0.89 18.56 17.34
N ALA A 57 0.05 17.83 16.72
CA ALA A 57 1.21 18.43 16.06
C ALA A 57 0.80 19.34 14.89
N ALA A 58 -0.05 18.86 13.98
CA ALA A 58 -0.52 19.62 12.82
C ALA A 58 -1.26 20.90 13.22
N ALA A 59 -2.13 20.82 14.24
CA ALA A 59 -2.78 21.99 14.83
C ALA A 59 -1.82 22.95 15.53
N GLY A 60 -0.57 22.53 15.76
CA GLY A 60 0.42 23.28 16.51
C GLY A 60 -0.01 23.50 17.96
N GLU A 61 -0.72 22.54 18.54
CA GLU A 61 -1.27 22.62 19.90
C GLU A 61 -0.14 22.91 20.90
N GLU A 62 -0.34 23.96 21.70
CA GLU A 62 0.65 24.51 22.63
C GLU A 62 1.99 24.92 21.98
N GLY A 63 2.01 25.19 20.67
CA GLY A 63 3.20 25.60 19.93
C GLY A 63 4.29 24.53 19.83
N SER A 64 3.98 23.25 20.10
CA SER A 64 4.96 22.17 20.20
C SER A 64 4.75 21.09 19.14
N GLN A 65 5.80 20.29 18.91
CA GLN A 65 5.65 18.95 18.33
C GLN A 65 4.98 18.01 19.32
N TRP A 66 4.36 16.96 18.78
CA TRP A 66 3.73 15.89 19.54
C TRP A 66 4.20 14.56 18.98
N GLY A 67 4.34 13.57 19.86
CA GLY A 67 4.84 12.27 19.48
C GLY A 67 4.29 11.15 20.34
N VAL A 68 4.58 9.93 19.91
CA VAL A 68 4.16 8.71 20.57
C VAL A 68 5.38 7.83 20.82
N HIS A 69 5.62 7.48 22.08
CA HIS A 69 6.62 6.49 22.48
C HIS A 69 5.96 5.12 22.54
N VAL A 70 6.58 4.14 21.89
CA VAL A 70 6.07 2.76 21.79
C VAL A 70 6.96 1.83 22.60
N ASP A 71 6.36 1.23 23.61
CA ASP A 71 6.95 0.20 24.47
C ASP A 71 6.26 -1.15 24.27
N ALA A 72 6.89 -2.22 24.76
CA ALA A 72 6.33 -3.56 24.66
C ALA A 72 4.95 -3.73 25.35
N SER A 73 4.65 -2.92 26.37
CA SER A 73 3.42 -3.04 27.19
C SER A 73 2.58 -1.77 27.27
N GLN A 74 3.01 -0.68 26.62
CA GLN A 74 2.30 0.59 26.66
C GLN A 74 2.62 1.44 25.43
N VAL A 75 1.78 2.43 25.20
CA VAL A 75 2.03 3.51 24.25
C VAL A 75 1.84 4.83 24.98
N VAL A 76 2.79 5.75 24.87
CA VAL A 76 2.79 7.00 25.64
C VAL A 76 2.72 8.19 24.69
N LEU A 77 1.66 8.98 24.81
CA LEU A 77 1.54 10.26 24.15
C LEU A 77 2.36 11.30 24.91
N PHE A 78 3.24 12.01 24.20
CA PHE A 78 4.08 13.04 24.78
C PHE A 78 4.15 14.29 23.91
N ARG A 79 4.54 15.39 24.56
CA ARG A 79 4.77 16.69 23.93
C ARG A 79 6.26 16.97 23.87
N GLY A 80 6.70 17.49 22.73
CA GLY A 80 8.09 17.90 22.47
C GLY A 80 8.76 17.09 21.37
N ALA A 81 10.01 17.44 21.08
CA ALA A 81 10.82 16.79 20.04
C ALA A 81 11.42 15.45 20.49
N LEU A 82 11.50 15.20 21.80
CA LEU A 82 12.10 14.02 22.40
C LEU A 82 11.20 13.50 23.52
N TYR A 83 11.06 12.18 23.60
CA TYR A 83 10.37 11.56 24.71
C TYR A 83 11.18 11.72 26.00
N SER A 84 10.50 12.10 27.08
CA SER A 84 11.01 12.03 28.44
C SER A 84 9.91 11.54 29.37
N ALA A 85 10.20 10.50 30.15
CA ALA A 85 9.27 9.95 31.12
C ALA A 85 8.77 11.00 32.15
N SER A 86 9.59 12.02 32.44
CA SER A 86 9.25 13.10 33.39
C SER A 86 8.29 14.15 32.84
N THR A 87 8.12 14.24 31.52
CA THR A 87 7.23 15.21 30.84
C THR A 87 6.13 14.52 30.03
N SER A 88 5.94 13.22 30.22
CA SER A 88 4.92 12.44 29.51
C SER A 88 3.51 12.97 29.81
N THR A 89 2.66 13.02 28.78
CA THR A 89 1.32 13.60 28.91
C THR A 89 0.31 12.53 29.29
N THR A 90 0.31 11.38 28.60
CA THR A 90 -0.69 10.32 28.83
C THR A 90 -0.16 8.96 28.41
N ALA A 91 -0.19 7.98 29.31
CA ALA A 91 0.20 6.60 29.04
C ALA A 91 -1.03 5.71 28.81
N TYR A 92 -1.00 4.90 27.76
CA TYR A 92 -2.01 3.91 27.40
C TYR A 92 -1.43 2.52 27.59
N THR A 93 -1.75 1.89 28.73
CA THR A 93 -1.27 0.55 29.07
C THR A 93 -2.04 -0.51 28.28
N LEU A 94 -1.33 -1.49 27.74
CA LEU A 94 -1.93 -2.61 27.02
C LEU A 94 -2.46 -3.67 27.99
N PRO A 95 -3.51 -4.43 27.61
CA PRO A 95 -3.91 -5.62 28.36
C PRO A 95 -2.75 -6.61 28.51
N SER A 96 -2.69 -7.34 29.63
CA SER A 96 -1.59 -8.30 29.92
C SER A 96 -1.48 -9.46 28.92
N THR A 97 -2.52 -9.67 28.12
CA THR A 97 -2.59 -10.67 27.04
C THR A 97 -1.97 -10.19 25.73
N ILE A 98 -1.64 -8.90 25.60
CA ILE A 98 -1.13 -8.27 24.37
C ILE A 98 0.26 -7.70 24.63
N GLU A 99 1.11 -7.73 23.62
CA GLU A 99 2.43 -7.09 23.63
C GLU A 99 2.73 -6.43 22.28
N ILE A 100 3.63 -5.46 22.27
CA ILE A 100 4.20 -4.85 21.07
C ILE A 100 5.61 -5.38 20.85
N VAL A 101 5.91 -5.80 19.63
CA VAL A 101 7.22 -6.34 19.23
C VAL A 101 7.66 -5.78 17.89
N SER A 102 8.92 -6.04 17.53
CA SER A 102 9.50 -5.65 16.24
C SER A 102 9.35 -4.15 15.97
N ILE A 103 9.60 -3.34 17.00
CA ILE A 103 9.48 -1.88 16.91
C ILE A 103 10.66 -1.35 16.10
N ASP A 104 10.35 -0.72 14.98
CA ASP A 104 11.32 -0.04 14.13
C ASP A 104 10.67 1.23 13.56
N LEU A 105 10.83 2.35 14.28
CA LEU A 105 10.40 3.68 13.85
C LEU A 105 11.66 4.48 13.48
N ALA A 106 12.21 4.18 12.31
CA ALA A 106 13.52 4.64 11.84
C ALA A 106 14.69 4.28 12.79
N GLY A 107 14.70 3.04 13.31
CA GLY A 107 15.69 2.56 14.26
C GLY A 107 15.41 2.93 15.72
N GLY A 108 14.27 3.56 16.01
CA GLY A 108 13.85 3.98 17.34
C GLY A 108 12.47 3.47 17.77
N HIS A 109 12.01 3.99 18.91
CA HIS A 109 10.74 3.67 19.56
C HIS A 109 9.75 4.84 19.55
N ASP A 110 10.13 5.97 18.99
CA ASP A 110 9.36 7.21 19.01
C ASP A 110 8.88 7.55 17.61
N ALA A 111 7.61 7.89 17.46
CA ALA A 111 7.08 8.56 16.27
C ALA A 111 6.79 10.02 16.62
N VAL A 112 7.61 10.95 16.13
CA VAL A 112 7.45 12.40 16.40
C VAL A 112 6.94 13.11 15.16
N PHE A 113 5.86 13.87 15.32
CA PHE A 113 5.19 14.55 14.21
C PHE A 113 5.56 16.04 14.18
N LYS A 114 5.83 16.55 12.98
CA LYS A 114 6.11 17.96 12.73
C LYS A 114 4.85 18.80 12.86
N ARG A 115 5.08 20.06 13.22
CA ARG A 115 4.01 21.06 13.26
C ARG A 115 3.51 21.38 11.85
N ILE A 116 2.29 21.88 11.76
CA ILE A 116 1.64 22.35 10.51
C ILE A 116 1.21 21.21 9.59
N ASP A 117 2.11 20.29 9.23
CA ASP A 117 1.84 19.23 8.25
C ASP A 117 1.68 17.83 8.87
N GLY A 118 2.08 17.62 10.12
CA GLY A 118 2.00 16.32 10.78
C GLY A 118 2.92 15.26 10.18
N SER A 119 3.90 15.62 9.34
CA SER A 119 4.87 14.69 8.77
C SER A 119 5.85 14.16 9.82
N THR A 120 6.51 13.03 9.58
CA THR A 120 7.49 12.44 10.51
C THR A 120 8.73 11.93 9.75
N LYS A 121 9.89 11.94 10.41
CA LYS A 121 11.10 11.26 9.91
C LYS A 121 11.28 9.89 10.55
N GLU A 122 10.52 9.62 11.60
CA GLU A 122 10.52 8.43 12.42
C GLU A 122 9.45 7.45 11.90
N ASN A 123 9.43 7.27 10.58
CA ASN A 123 8.51 6.36 9.90
C ASN A 123 8.98 4.92 10.04
N GLY A 124 8.06 3.96 9.92
CA GLY A 124 8.39 2.55 10.07
C GLY A 124 7.21 1.73 10.54
N SER A 125 7.49 0.65 11.28
CA SER A 125 6.44 -0.29 11.69
C SER A 125 6.73 -0.97 13.01
N PHE A 126 5.68 -1.53 13.59
CA PHE A 126 5.75 -2.41 14.74
C PHE A 126 4.57 -3.37 14.73
N VAL A 127 4.62 -4.43 15.54
CA VAL A 127 3.59 -5.45 15.57
C VAL A 127 2.96 -5.53 16.94
N VAL A 128 1.66 -5.24 17.03
CA VAL A 128 0.86 -5.59 18.21
C VAL A 128 0.45 -7.05 18.07
N ARG A 129 0.62 -7.88 19.10
CA ARG A 129 0.27 -9.30 19.03
C ARG A 129 -0.27 -9.86 20.34
N VAL A 130 -0.98 -10.97 20.26
CA VAL A 130 -1.30 -11.78 21.44
C VAL A 130 -0.01 -12.38 21.98
N LYS A 131 0.27 -12.18 23.27
CA LYS A 131 1.48 -12.66 23.93
C LYS A 131 1.64 -14.18 23.76
N GLY A 132 2.81 -14.61 23.30
CA GLY A 132 3.11 -16.02 23.01
C GLY A 132 2.52 -16.57 21.71
N SER A 133 1.90 -15.74 20.87
CA SER A 133 1.41 -16.10 19.53
C SER A 133 2.14 -15.32 18.45
N SER A 134 2.68 -16.00 17.43
CA SER A 134 3.31 -15.37 16.27
C SER A 134 2.32 -15.10 15.12
N THR A 135 1.10 -15.64 15.18
CA THR A 135 0.12 -15.57 14.10
C THR A 135 -1.05 -14.64 14.38
N GLN A 136 -1.32 -14.35 15.65
CA GLN A 136 -2.38 -13.42 16.06
C GLN A 136 -1.78 -12.02 16.23
N THR A 137 -1.71 -11.30 15.12
CA THR A 137 -1.03 -10.00 15.01
C THR A 137 -1.93 -8.91 14.43
N PHE A 138 -1.68 -7.68 14.85
CA PHE A 138 -2.21 -6.45 14.29
C PHE A 138 -0.99 -5.56 13.97
N PRO A 139 -0.45 -5.66 12.74
CA PRO A 139 0.75 -4.92 12.38
C PRO A 139 0.38 -3.45 12.14
N VAL A 140 1.18 -2.52 12.68
CA VAL A 140 0.97 -1.08 12.56
C VAL A 140 2.13 -0.48 11.81
N ALA A 141 1.84 0.43 10.88
CA ALA A 141 2.83 1.19 10.14
C ALA A 141 2.54 2.69 10.23
N VAL A 142 3.60 3.49 10.16
CA VAL A 142 3.59 4.95 10.09
C VAL A 142 4.38 5.36 8.85
N ASP A 143 3.78 6.18 7.98
CA ASP A 143 4.42 6.68 6.76
C ASP A 143 5.12 8.04 6.98
N PRO A 144 5.94 8.52 6.03
CA PRO A 144 6.60 9.83 6.14
C PRO A 144 5.65 11.04 6.25
N ASP A 145 4.41 10.91 5.78
CA ASP A 145 3.37 11.95 5.88
C ASP A 145 2.66 11.92 7.25
N GLY A 146 3.07 10.99 8.12
CA GLY A 146 2.57 10.80 9.48
C GLY A 146 1.23 10.08 9.57
N ASN A 147 0.74 9.46 8.50
CA ASN A 147 -0.44 8.61 8.59
C ASN A 147 -0.08 7.27 9.24
N SER A 148 -0.99 6.78 10.09
CA SER A 148 -0.88 5.45 10.71
C SER A 148 -1.99 4.52 10.20
N TYR A 149 -1.63 3.27 9.91
CA TYR A 149 -2.54 2.25 9.36
C TYR A 149 -2.10 0.83 9.70
N LEU A 150 -3.00 -0.14 9.46
CA LEU A 150 -2.66 -1.56 9.58
C LEU A 150 -1.76 -1.98 8.40
N ALA A 151 -0.60 -2.56 8.68
CA ALA A 151 0.38 -2.92 7.66
C ALA A 151 -0.20 -4.03 6.75
N GLY A 152 -0.16 -3.81 5.43
CA GLY A 152 -0.87 -4.64 4.44
C GLY A 152 -2.23 -4.09 3.99
N THR A 153 -2.80 -3.13 4.73
CA THR A 153 -3.92 -2.26 4.28
C THR A 153 -3.48 -0.83 4.01
N ALA A 154 -2.17 -0.60 3.96
CA ALA A 154 -1.61 0.66 3.49
C ALA A 154 -2.30 0.99 2.16
N PRO A 155 -2.85 2.20 1.96
CA PRO A 155 -2.89 2.76 0.63
C PRO A 155 -1.47 2.58 0.07
N ALA A 156 -1.34 2.07 -1.17
CA ALA A 156 -0.03 2.10 -1.82
C ALA A 156 0.55 3.50 -1.61
N PRO A 157 1.80 3.64 -1.13
CA PRO A 157 2.34 4.94 -0.77
C PRO A 157 2.11 5.90 -1.91
N VAL A 158 1.35 6.96 -1.65
CA VAL A 158 1.21 8.07 -2.57
C VAL A 158 2.47 8.93 -2.42
N GLY A 159 3.60 8.43 -2.93
CA GLY A 159 4.95 9.04 -2.84
C GLY A 159 5.71 8.64 -1.56
N ALA A 160 7.04 8.77 -1.37
CA ALA A 160 8.07 9.68 -1.89
C ALA A 160 7.64 10.56 -3.06
N ARG A 161 7.51 11.87 -2.83
CA ARG A 161 7.37 12.84 -3.93
C ARG A 161 8.68 12.91 -4.71
N ILE A 162 8.84 11.94 -5.59
CA ILE A 162 9.69 11.97 -6.75
C ILE A 162 8.82 12.64 -7.81
N VAL A 163 8.84 13.99 -7.82
CA VAL A 163 8.32 14.75 -8.98
C VAL A 163 9.21 14.35 -10.14
N ASP A 164 8.70 13.49 -11.02
CA ASP A 164 8.70 13.63 -12.49
C ASP A 164 8.53 12.23 -13.15
N ALA A 165 7.37 11.61 -12.94
CA ALA A 165 6.83 10.63 -13.88
C ALA A 165 5.67 11.31 -14.59
N ARG A 166 5.96 11.99 -15.70
CA ARG A 166 4.92 12.51 -16.58
C ARG A 166 4.36 11.33 -17.34
N HIS A 167 3.09 11.01 -17.11
CA HIS A 167 2.34 10.24 -18.09
C HIS A 167 1.78 11.22 -19.13
N ARG A 168 1.86 10.83 -20.39
CA ARG A 168 1.29 11.58 -21.52
C ARG A 168 0.17 10.75 -22.10
N ALA A 169 -1.02 11.36 -22.21
CA ALA A 169 -2.15 10.72 -22.83
C ALA A 169 -2.28 11.17 -24.29
N PHE A 170 -2.55 10.20 -25.16
CA PHE A 170 -2.72 10.38 -26.60
C PHE A 170 -4.09 9.82 -26.99
N ALA A 171 -5.02 10.70 -27.29
CA ALA A 171 -6.31 10.34 -27.87
C ALA A 171 -6.11 10.12 -29.38
N LEU A 172 -5.82 8.87 -29.77
CA LEU A 172 -5.34 8.53 -31.11
C LEU A 172 -6.38 8.81 -32.20
N GLY A 173 -7.68 8.73 -31.88
CA GLY A 173 -8.76 8.86 -32.85
C GLY A 173 -8.97 7.61 -33.73
N TRP A 174 -8.18 6.56 -33.50
CA TRP A 174 -8.29 5.23 -34.12
C TRP A 174 -8.03 4.15 -33.07
N SER A 175 -8.34 2.89 -33.38
CA SER A 175 -8.24 1.77 -32.45
C SER A 175 -6.99 0.92 -32.65
N ILE A 176 -6.25 0.64 -31.58
CA ILE A 176 -5.14 -0.32 -31.57
C ILE A 176 -5.59 -1.77 -31.38
N LYS A 177 -6.89 -2.07 -31.32
CA LYS A 177 -7.41 -3.41 -30.93
C LYS A 177 -6.96 -4.55 -31.84
N THR A 178 -6.65 -4.23 -33.09
CA THR A 178 -6.12 -5.19 -34.09
C THR A 178 -4.62 -5.05 -34.30
N ALA A 179 -3.96 -4.16 -33.56
CA ALA A 179 -2.56 -3.87 -33.76
C ALA A 179 -1.67 -5.04 -33.36
N THR A 180 -0.54 -5.19 -34.05
CA THR A 180 0.35 -6.34 -33.91
C THR A 180 1.67 -6.01 -33.24
N THR A 181 2.21 -4.83 -33.51
CA THR A 181 3.59 -4.48 -33.18
C THR A 181 3.66 -3.08 -32.58
N LEU A 182 4.22 -2.99 -31.38
CA LEU A 182 4.65 -1.74 -30.76
C LEU A 182 6.15 -1.58 -31.03
N THR A 183 6.55 -0.47 -31.62
CA THR A 183 7.95 -0.17 -31.93
C THR A 183 8.45 0.95 -31.04
N LEU A 184 9.58 0.71 -30.37
CA LEU A 184 10.34 1.70 -29.62
C LEU A 184 11.64 1.96 -30.35
N ASN A 185 11.76 3.14 -30.95
CA ASN A 185 12.94 3.52 -31.70
C ASN A 185 13.71 4.61 -30.95
N PHE A 186 14.88 4.25 -30.44
CA PHE A 186 15.80 5.17 -29.80
C PHE A 186 16.77 5.72 -30.84
N ASN A 187 16.26 6.66 -31.66
CA ASN A 187 16.87 7.18 -32.87
C ASN A 187 18.31 7.71 -32.69
N ASP A 188 18.67 8.22 -31.51
CA ASP A 188 20.03 8.72 -31.23
C ASP A 188 21.05 7.59 -31.01
N SER A 189 20.60 6.36 -30.76
CA SER A 189 21.43 5.19 -30.46
C SER A 189 21.25 4.03 -31.43
N SER A 190 20.44 4.18 -32.50
CA SER A 190 20.14 3.12 -33.48
C SER A 190 19.49 1.86 -32.90
N VAL A 191 18.96 1.92 -31.68
CA VAL A 191 18.32 0.79 -31.01
C VAL A 191 16.84 0.81 -31.32
N ILE A 192 16.34 -0.23 -31.97
CA ILE A 192 14.92 -0.42 -32.27
C ILE A 192 14.47 -1.70 -31.58
N ASP A 193 13.47 -1.58 -30.71
CA ASP A 193 12.80 -2.73 -30.10
C ASP A 193 11.40 -2.89 -30.68
N SER A 194 11.06 -4.11 -31.10
CA SER A 194 9.80 -4.45 -31.75
C SER A 194 9.07 -5.47 -30.89
N ILE A 195 8.01 -5.02 -30.24
CA ILE A 195 7.28 -5.75 -29.22
C ILE A 195 6.00 -6.33 -29.83
N PRO A 196 5.82 -7.66 -29.82
CA PRO A 196 4.55 -8.28 -30.19
C PRO A 196 3.45 -7.91 -29.20
N MET A 197 2.42 -7.18 -29.64
CA MET A 197 1.37 -6.65 -28.76
C MET A 197 0.39 -7.73 -28.28
N ALA A 198 0.29 -8.87 -28.97
CA ALA A 198 -0.71 -9.90 -28.71
C ALA A 198 -0.73 -10.40 -27.26
N GLY A 199 0.45 -10.51 -26.62
CA GLY A 199 0.58 -10.96 -25.23
C GLY A 199 0.19 -9.93 -24.17
N TYR A 200 -0.05 -8.68 -24.58
CA TYR A 200 -0.29 -7.54 -23.69
C TYR A 200 -1.74 -7.02 -23.79
N PHE A 201 -2.57 -7.64 -24.63
CA PHE A 201 -4.02 -7.46 -24.60
C PHE A 201 -4.66 -8.42 -23.60
N ASN A 202 -5.74 -7.99 -22.95
CA ASN A 202 -6.63 -8.92 -22.27
C ASN A 202 -7.42 -9.77 -23.28
N ALA A 203 -8.07 -10.84 -22.80
CA ALA A 203 -8.79 -11.80 -23.67
C ALA A 203 -9.78 -11.14 -24.63
N ASP A 204 -10.46 -10.09 -24.16
CA ASP A 204 -11.53 -9.40 -24.89
C ASP A 204 -11.01 -8.23 -25.74
N LYS A 205 -9.68 -7.99 -25.70
CA LYS A 205 -8.98 -6.86 -26.31
C LYS A 205 -9.62 -5.50 -26.00
N SER A 206 -10.07 -5.33 -24.77
CA SER A 206 -10.59 -4.07 -24.21
C SER A 206 -9.57 -3.35 -23.32
N ALA A 207 -8.41 -3.97 -23.07
CA ALA A 207 -7.28 -3.37 -22.39
C ALA A 207 -5.98 -3.78 -23.06
N PHE A 208 -5.01 -2.87 -23.06
CA PHE A 208 -3.62 -3.07 -23.49
C PHE A 208 -2.70 -2.54 -22.40
N ASP A 209 -1.72 -3.31 -21.96
CA ASP A 209 -0.73 -2.87 -20.96
C ASP A 209 0.62 -3.57 -21.18
N TRP A 210 1.59 -2.80 -21.66
CA TRP A 210 2.96 -3.25 -21.83
C TRP A 210 3.88 -2.51 -20.87
N SER A 211 4.81 -3.24 -20.24
CA SER A 211 5.94 -2.64 -19.53
C SER A 211 7.22 -3.44 -19.79
N GLY A 212 8.34 -2.75 -19.85
CA GLY A 212 9.62 -3.37 -20.17
C GLY A 212 10.81 -2.46 -19.96
N THR A 213 12.00 -3.05 -20.14
CA THR A 213 13.27 -2.32 -20.08
C THR A 213 14.05 -2.55 -21.37
N VAL A 214 14.51 -1.48 -22.00
CA VAL A 214 15.35 -1.51 -23.20
C VAL A 214 16.73 -0.96 -22.86
N ALA A 215 17.77 -1.71 -23.16
CA ALA A 215 19.14 -1.24 -22.98
C ALA A 215 19.56 -0.36 -24.18
N VAL A 216 19.86 0.92 -23.92
CA VAL A 216 20.22 1.91 -24.93
C VAL A 216 21.54 2.55 -24.53
N SER A 217 22.58 2.36 -25.35
CA SER A 217 23.93 2.90 -25.08
C SER A 217 24.47 2.54 -23.68
N GLY A 218 24.15 1.35 -23.18
CA GLY A 218 24.59 0.85 -21.87
C GLY A 218 23.73 1.32 -20.68
N LEU A 219 22.68 2.11 -20.91
CA LEU A 219 21.72 2.54 -19.89
C LEU A 219 20.36 1.89 -20.12
N ASN A 220 19.72 1.45 -19.04
CA ASN A 220 18.39 0.85 -19.09
C ASN A 220 17.31 1.93 -19.13
N GLN A 221 16.47 1.91 -20.16
CA GLN A 221 15.26 2.71 -20.32
C GLN A 221 14.06 1.86 -19.89
N ALA A 222 13.39 2.22 -18.79
CA ALA A 222 12.25 1.47 -18.24
C ALA A 222 10.93 2.19 -18.50
N LEU A 223 10.08 1.60 -19.35
CA LEU A 223 8.87 2.22 -19.89
C LEU A 223 7.63 1.39 -19.56
N ARG A 224 6.49 2.08 -19.48
CA ARG A 224 5.17 1.45 -19.53
C ARG A 224 4.28 2.21 -20.51
N ILE A 225 3.60 1.47 -21.36
CA ILE A 225 2.67 1.99 -22.35
C ILE A 225 1.39 1.18 -22.22
N HIS A 226 0.29 1.86 -21.90
CA HIS A 226 -0.99 1.20 -21.64
C HIS A 226 -2.16 2.00 -22.21
N ALA A 227 -3.26 1.33 -22.54
CA ALA A 227 -4.49 2.00 -22.93
C ALA A 227 -5.32 2.32 -21.68
N THR A 228 -5.73 3.57 -21.52
CA THR A 228 -6.72 3.97 -20.50
C THR A 228 -8.15 3.82 -21.02
N SER A 229 -8.33 3.87 -22.34
CA SER A 229 -9.55 3.44 -23.02
C SER A 229 -9.19 2.72 -24.32
N LEU A 230 -9.91 1.63 -24.62
CA LEU A 230 -9.76 0.88 -25.87
C LEU A 230 -11.13 0.40 -26.32
N SER A 231 -11.57 0.89 -27.48
CA SER A 231 -12.82 0.51 -28.14
C SER A 231 -12.53 0.02 -29.57
N ASP A 232 -13.56 -0.40 -30.30
CA ASP A 232 -13.41 -0.79 -31.71
C ASP A 232 -13.08 0.40 -32.63
N ALA A 233 -13.36 1.64 -32.19
CA ALA A 233 -13.17 2.85 -32.99
C ALA A 233 -11.96 3.70 -32.55
N THR A 234 -11.70 3.76 -31.24
CA THR A 234 -10.72 4.70 -30.67
C THR A 234 -9.91 4.08 -29.54
N THR A 235 -8.75 4.68 -29.29
CA THR A 235 -7.85 4.36 -28.17
C THR A 235 -7.37 5.64 -27.52
N THR A 236 -7.36 5.65 -26.19
CA THR A 236 -6.58 6.60 -25.39
C THR A 236 -5.36 5.87 -24.87
N LEU A 237 -4.20 6.18 -25.43
CA LEU A 237 -2.92 5.58 -25.04
C LEU A 237 -2.24 6.45 -23.99
N SER A 238 -1.71 5.84 -22.95
CA SER A 238 -0.89 6.48 -21.92
C SER A 238 0.53 5.95 -22.01
N VAL A 239 1.49 6.87 -22.01
CA VAL A 239 2.92 6.57 -21.96
C VAL A 239 3.48 7.12 -20.66
N ASP A 240 3.92 6.22 -19.78
CA ASP A 240 4.57 6.56 -18.52
C ASP A 240 6.07 6.74 -18.77
N HIS A 241 6.54 7.99 -18.72
CA HIS A 241 7.93 8.33 -18.98
C HIS A 241 8.57 9.00 -17.74
N ASP A 242 9.21 8.20 -16.90
CA ASP A 242 9.98 8.70 -15.74
C ASP A 242 11.37 9.14 -16.17
N CYS A 243 11.66 10.43 -16.03
CA CYS A 243 12.91 11.06 -16.45
C CYS A 243 14.15 10.52 -15.72
N ARG A 244 13.98 9.89 -14.55
CA ARG A 244 15.09 9.27 -13.80
C ARG A 244 15.56 7.96 -14.43
N ARG A 245 14.68 7.32 -15.20
CA ARG A 245 14.90 6.01 -15.82
C ARG A 245 14.91 6.07 -17.33
N ASN A 246 14.34 7.12 -17.91
CA ASN A 246 14.25 7.31 -19.35
C ASN A 246 14.82 8.68 -19.72
N ASN A 247 15.97 8.67 -20.37
CA ASN A 247 16.76 9.86 -20.70
C ASN A 247 17.32 9.84 -22.13
N GLN A 248 16.91 8.87 -22.94
CA GLN A 248 17.22 8.79 -24.35
C GLN A 248 16.03 9.27 -25.17
N LYS A 249 16.28 9.86 -26.34
CA LYS A 249 15.22 10.17 -27.29
C LYS A 249 14.49 8.88 -27.70
N LEU A 250 13.18 8.91 -27.69
CA LEU A 250 12.33 7.76 -27.99
C LEU A 250 11.23 8.16 -28.97
N ASP A 251 11.17 7.46 -30.09
CA ASP A 251 10.07 7.50 -31.04
C ASP A 251 9.21 6.25 -30.87
N ILE A 252 7.90 6.44 -30.70
CA ILE A 252 6.93 5.38 -30.48
C ILE A 252 6.05 5.25 -31.72
N ALA A 253 5.97 4.04 -32.27
CA ALA A 253 5.07 3.71 -33.37
C ALA A 253 4.28 2.43 -33.08
N ILE A 254 3.06 2.33 -33.60
CA ILE A 254 2.23 1.11 -33.54
C ILE A 254 1.90 0.69 -34.97
N ASP A 255 2.28 -0.52 -35.36
CA ASP A 255 2.19 -1.04 -36.74
C ASP A 255 2.73 -0.05 -37.80
N GLY A 256 3.83 0.65 -37.46
CA GLY A 256 4.45 1.66 -38.32
C GLY A 256 3.74 3.02 -38.36
N GLN A 257 2.67 3.21 -37.59
CA GLN A 257 2.01 4.51 -37.41
C GLN A 257 2.69 5.30 -36.29
N ASP A 258 3.21 6.49 -36.62
CA ASP A 258 3.92 7.34 -35.67
C ASP A 258 2.98 7.93 -34.62
N ILE A 259 3.23 7.63 -33.36
CA ILE A 259 2.40 8.09 -32.22
C ILE A 259 2.98 9.34 -31.60
N ALA A 260 4.23 9.29 -31.14
CA ALA A 260 4.85 10.39 -30.43
C ALA A 260 6.38 10.26 -30.40
N THR A 261 7.04 11.41 -30.26
CA THR A 261 8.48 11.52 -30.03
C THR A 261 8.71 12.17 -28.68
N PHE A 262 9.40 11.47 -27.79
CA PHE A 262 9.95 11.98 -26.54
C PHE A 262 11.38 12.43 -26.79
N VAL A 263 11.65 13.71 -26.57
CA VAL A 263 13.00 14.27 -26.69
C VAL A 263 13.82 13.89 -25.45
N ALA A 264 15.14 13.72 -25.61
CA ALA A 264 16.06 13.40 -24.52
C ALA A 264 16.12 14.46 -23.39
N ASP A 265 15.50 15.63 -23.57
CA ASP A 265 15.35 16.65 -22.53
C ASP A 265 14.30 16.29 -21.45
N CYS A 266 13.61 15.17 -21.64
CA CYS A 266 12.55 14.61 -20.81
C CYS A 266 11.38 15.57 -20.54
N LYS A 267 11.23 16.63 -21.35
CA LYS A 267 10.19 17.65 -21.21
C LYS A 267 9.36 17.80 -22.47
N SER A 268 10.05 17.79 -23.60
CA SER A 268 9.47 18.03 -24.90
C SER A 268 8.94 16.72 -25.48
N VAL A 269 7.66 16.74 -25.81
CA VAL A 269 6.98 15.65 -26.50
C VAL A 269 6.29 16.24 -27.71
N SER A 270 6.56 15.67 -28.88
CA SER A 270 5.87 16.03 -30.11
C SER A 270 4.96 14.90 -30.56
N LEU A 271 3.79 15.27 -31.09
CA LEU A 271 2.84 14.34 -31.68
C LEU A 271 3.37 13.79 -33.00
N GLY A 272 3.27 12.47 -33.17
CA GLY A 272 3.41 11.81 -34.45
C GLY A 272 2.16 12.01 -35.32
N THR A 273 2.26 11.65 -36.60
CA THR A 273 1.18 11.83 -37.59
C THR A 273 -0.11 11.10 -37.22
N SER A 274 0.00 10.02 -36.43
CA SER A 274 -1.11 9.18 -35.97
C SER A 274 -1.30 9.26 -34.45
N GLY A 275 -0.65 10.22 -33.77
CA GLY A 275 -0.73 10.41 -32.32
C GLY A 275 -2.01 11.07 -31.82
N GLY A 276 -2.82 11.62 -32.73
CA GLY A 276 -4.08 12.29 -32.41
C GLY A 276 -3.87 13.52 -31.53
N VAL A 277 -4.61 13.62 -30.42
CA VAL A 277 -4.51 14.76 -29.48
C VAL A 277 -3.73 14.35 -28.25
N MET A 278 -2.65 15.08 -27.96
CA MET A 278 -1.88 14.94 -26.72
C MET A 278 -2.52 15.79 -25.63
N SER A 279 -2.72 15.19 -24.46
CA SER A 279 -3.07 15.90 -23.23
C SER A 279 -2.07 15.58 -22.13
N GLU A 280 -1.73 16.60 -21.35
CA GLU A 280 -1.16 16.40 -20.02
C GLU A 280 -2.31 16.07 -19.04
N PRO A 281 -2.10 15.20 -18.05
CA PRO A 281 -3.00 15.10 -16.91
C PRO A 281 -3.04 16.41 -16.11
#